data_AF-A0A939P5Y0-F1
#
_entry.id   AF-A0A939P5Y0-F1
#
_cell.length_a   1.000
_cell.length_b   1.000
_cell.length_c   1.000
_cell.angle_alpha   90.00
_cell.angle_beta   90.00
_cell.angle_gamma   90.00
#
_symmetry.space_group_name_H-M   'P 1'
#
loop_
_entity.id
_entity.type
_entity.pdbx_description
1 polymer ?
#
loop_
_entity_poly.entity_id
_entity_poly.type
_entity_poly.pdbx_seq_one_letter_code
_entity_poly.pdbx_strand_id
1 'polypeptide(L)'
;MITRGQEKAGALVGAVFSGGALAAHFLVGRSLEERLGLVADPWYRREIGTVNAGFLYGSLRLYKGERDITFLRSTGMSALLMAGVRAVATLRGERRGALSFLVMAGDVALGAGAVAVSLLPEPGVDE
;
A
#
# COMPACT_ATOMS: atom_id res chain seq x y z
N MET A 1 -9.06 -9.22 19.30
CA MET A 1 -8.16 -10.26 18.75
C MET A 1 -8.52 -10.45 17.28
N ILE A 2 -7.56 -10.29 16.36
CA ILE A 2 -7.79 -10.49 14.91
C ILE A 2 -7.67 -12.00 14.64
N THR A 3 -8.63 -12.57 13.90
CA THR A 3 -8.57 -13.99 13.52
C THR A 3 -7.65 -14.21 12.32
N ARG A 4 -7.12 -15.42 12.14
CA ARG A 4 -6.32 -15.79 10.96
C ARG A 4 -7.10 -15.61 9.65
N GLY A 5 -8.43 -15.76 9.69
CA GLY A 5 -9.31 -15.47 8.55
C GLY A 5 -9.35 -13.98 8.21
N GLN A 6 -9.43 -13.10 9.21
CA GLN A 6 -9.38 -11.65 9.03
C GLN A 6 -8.01 -11.19 8.53
N GLU A 7 -6.92 -11.76 9.02
CA GLU A 7 -5.56 -11.47 8.54
C GLU A 7 -5.41 -11.83 7.05
N LYS A 8 -5.83 -13.03 6.65
CA LYS A 8 -5.81 -13.46 5.24
C LYS A 8 -6.71 -12.61 4.36
N ALA A 9 -7.90 -12.25 4.82
CA ALA A 9 -8.81 -11.38 4.07
C ALA A 9 -8.19 -10.00 3.87
N GLY A 10 -7.61 -9.41 4.92
CA GLY A 10 -6.89 -8.14 4.84
C GLY A 10 -5.67 -8.21 3.91
N ALA A 11 -4.90 -9.28 3.99
CA ALA A 11 -3.76 -9.54 3.11
C ALA A 11 -4.19 -9.66 1.63
N LEU A 12 -5.31 -10.33 1.35
CA LEU A 12 -5.85 -10.44 0.00
C LEU A 12 -6.29 -9.06 -0.53
N VAL A 13 -6.99 -8.28 0.28
CA VAL A 13 -7.38 -6.90 -0.08
C VAL A 13 -6.14 -6.05 -0.36
N GLY A 14 -5.11 -6.14 0.48
CA GLY A 14 -3.82 -5.47 0.28
C GLY A 14 -3.16 -5.88 -1.04
N ALA A 15 -3.12 -7.18 -1.35
CA ALA A 15 -2.56 -7.69 -2.59
C ALA A 15 -3.31 -7.17 -3.83
N VAL A 16 -4.64 -7.18 -3.80
CA VAL A 16 -5.47 -6.63 -4.89
C VAL A 16 -5.22 -5.14 -5.08
N PHE A 17 -5.21 -4.37 -3.99
CA PHE A 17 -4.97 -2.93 -4.03
C PHE A 17 -3.58 -2.60 -4.59
N SER A 18 -2.52 -3.18 -4.03
CA SER A 18 -1.13 -2.91 -4.46
C SER A 18 -0.84 -3.43 -5.85
N GLY A 19 -1.38 -4.59 -6.23
CA GLY A 19 -1.27 -5.15 -7.58
C GLY A 19 -1.99 -4.29 -8.62
N GLY A 20 -3.21 -3.82 -8.31
CA GLY A 20 -3.94 -2.89 -9.15
C GLY A 20 -3.21 -1.55 -9.32
N ALA A 21 -2.66 -1.00 -8.22
CA ALA A 21 -1.89 0.24 -8.25
C ALA A 21 -0.59 0.09 -9.06
N LEU A 22 0.10 -1.05 -8.94
CA LEU A 22 1.29 -1.39 -9.74
C LEU A 22 0.94 -1.47 -11.22
N ALA A 23 -0.09 -2.25 -11.57
CA ALA A 23 -0.55 -2.38 -12.95
C ALA A 23 -0.93 -1.02 -13.53
N ALA A 24 -1.62 -0.17 -12.76
CA ALA A 24 -1.97 1.18 -13.19
C ALA A 24 -0.75 2.04 -13.55
N HIS A 25 0.40 1.88 -12.88
CA HIS A 25 1.62 2.62 -13.22
C HIS A 25 2.22 2.21 -14.58
N PHE A 26 1.94 0.99 -15.04
CA PHE A 26 2.40 0.49 -16.35
C PHE A 26 1.34 0.61 -17.45
N LEU A 27 0.05 0.55 -17.11
CA LEU A 27 -1.05 0.40 -18.06
C LEU A 27 -1.85 1.70 -18.28
N VAL A 28 -1.84 2.64 -17.32
CA VAL A 28 -2.53 3.92 -17.51
C VAL A 28 -1.69 4.77 -18.46
N GLY A 29 -2.13 4.83 -19.72
CA GLY A 29 -1.52 5.71 -20.72
C GLY A 29 -1.70 7.19 -20.37
N ARG A 30 -0.82 8.03 -20.93
CA ARG A 30 -0.79 9.49 -20.70
C ARG A 30 -2.14 10.18 -20.88
N SER A 31 -3.01 9.65 -21.75
CA SER A 31 -4.35 10.18 -22.03
C SER A 31 -5.36 10.09 -20.88
N LEU A 32 -5.10 9.26 -19.86
CA LEU A 32 -5.96 9.09 -18.69
C LEU A 32 -5.46 9.87 -17.47
N GLU A 33 -4.21 10.35 -17.48
CA GLU A 33 -3.57 10.98 -16.32
C GLU A 33 -4.30 12.26 -15.90
N GLU A 34 -4.60 13.15 -16.84
CA GLU A 34 -5.37 14.37 -16.56
C GLU A 34 -6.79 14.08 -16.06
N ARG A 35 -7.47 13.10 -16.65
CA ARG A 35 -8.83 12.71 -16.25
C ARG A 35 -8.89 12.15 -14.83
N LEU A 36 -7.79 11.53 -14.38
CA LEU A 36 -7.63 11.00 -13.04
C LEU A 36 -7.04 12.03 -12.05
N GLY A 37 -6.82 13.27 -12.49
CA GLY A 37 -6.24 14.33 -11.66
C GLY A 37 -4.76 14.11 -11.31
N LEU A 38 -4.03 13.44 -12.20
CA LEU A 38 -2.63 13.09 -12.08
C LEU A 38 -1.79 13.88 -13.09
N VAL A 39 -0.63 14.37 -12.66
CA VAL A 39 0.37 14.92 -13.57
C VAL A 39 1.08 13.78 -14.31
N ALA A 40 1.41 14.01 -15.58
CA ALA A 40 2.24 13.11 -16.37
C ALA A 40 3.68 13.09 -15.86
N ASP A 41 4.20 11.90 -15.56
CA ASP A 41 5.60 11.66 -15.15
C ASP A 41 6.13 12.52 -13.98
N PRO A 42 5.48 12.50 -12.80
CA PRO A 42 5.95 13.24 -11.65
C PRO A 42 7.24 12.63 -11.08
N TRP A 43 8.02 13.45 -10.38
CA TRP A 43 9.33 13.10 -9.80
C TRP A 43 9.35 11.87 -8.90
N TYR A 44 8.19 11.43 -8.39
CA TYR A 44 8.01 10.31 -7.46
C TYR A 44 7.45 9.03 -8.12
N ARG A 45 7.22 9.01 -9.44
CA ARG A 45 6.49 7.92 -10.11
C ARG A 45 7.23 6.57 -10.05
N ARG A 46 8.55 6.57 -10.20
CA ARG A 46 9.36 5.33 -10.20
C ARG A 46 9.40 4.69 -8.81
N GLU A 47 9.42 5.53 -7.79
CA GLU A 47 9.46 5.16 -6.38
C GLU A 47 8.13 4.49 -5.99
N ILE A 48 6.99 5.02 -6.46
CA ILE A 48 5.67 4.39 -6.21
C ILE A 48 5.59 2.99 -6.81
N GLY A 49 6.04 2.79 -8.05
CA GLY A 49 6.00 1.48 -8.70
C GLY A 49 6.77 0.43 -7.90
N THR A 50 7.98 0.77 -7.46
CA THR A 50 8.83 -0.13 -6.66
C THR A 50 8.20 -0.45 -5.31
N VAL A 51 7.62 0.56 -4.65
CA VAL A 51 6.96 0.39 -3.36
C VAL A 51 5.71 -0.49 -3.47
N ASN A 52 4.88 -0.29 -4.50
CA ASN A 52 3.71 -1.13 -4.75
C ASN A 52 4.07 -2.61 -5.01
N ALA A 53 5.19 -2.87 -5.68
CA ALA A 53 5.69 -4.24 -5.87
C ALA A 53 6.09 -4.88 -4.54
N GLY A 54 6.75 -4.14 -3.66
CA GLY A 54 7.06 -4.56 -2.28
C GLY A 54 5.80 -4.88 -1.47
N PHE A 55 4.77 -4.01 -1.54
CA PHE A 55 3.49 -4.23 -0.84
C PHE A 55 2.73 -5.45 -1.36
N LEU A 56 2.72 -5.66 -2.68
CA LEU A 56 2.12 -6.85 -3.29
C LEU A 56 2.81 -8.11 -2.80
N TYR A 57 4.15 -8.16 -2.85
CA TYR A 57 4.92 -9.29 -2.35
C TYR A 57 4.62 -9.57 -0.87
N GLY A 58 4.63 -8.52 -0.04
CA GLY A 58 4.34 -8.63 1.38
C GLY A 58 2.95 -9.13 1.71
N SER A 59 1.96 -8.60 1.00
CA SER A 59 0.56 -9.02 1.14
C SER A 59 0.37 -10.49 0.73
N LEU A 60 1.06 -10.95 -0.32
CA LEU A 60 1.03 -12.35 -0.73
C LEU A 60 1.71 -13.29 0.27
N ARG A 61 2.83 -12.89 0.88
CA ARG A 61 3.50 -13.63 1.97
C ARG A 61 2.58 -13.78 3.17
N LEU A 62 1.97 -12.67 3.61
CA LEU A 62 1.02 -12.68 4.73
C LEU A 62 -0.21 -13.54 4.43
N TYR A 63 -0.75 -13.48 3.20
CA TYR A 63 -1.85 -14.34 2.76
C TYR A 63 -1.51 -15.84 2.84
N LYS A 64 -0.27 -16.21 2.50
CA LYS A 64 0.27 -17.57 2.64
C LYS A 64 0.52 -17.97 4.10
N GLY A 65 0.40 -17.04 5.05
CA GLY A 65 0.65 -17.24 6.47
C GLY A 65 2.12 -17.11 6.85
N GLU A 66 2.94 -16.54 5.98
CA GLU A 66 4.37 -16.29 6.23
C GLU A 66 4.50 -14.91 6.87
N ARG A 67 4.55 -14.89 8.20
CA ARG A 67 4.60 -13.67 9.00
C ARG A 67 6.03 -13.40 9.45
N ASP A 68 6.62 -12.35 8.88
CA ASP A 68 7.91 -11.82 9.33
C ASP A 68 7.65 -10.43 9.91
N ILE A 69 7.89 -10.27 11.21
CA ILE A 69 7.60 -9.03 11.94
C ILE A 69 8.46 -7.86 11.42
N THR A 70 9.73 -8.10 11.08
CA THR A 70 10.62 -7.07 10.54
C THR A 70 10.12 -6.60 9.19
N PHE A 71 9.69 -7.54 8.35
CA PHE A 71 9.11 -7.25 7.05
C PHE A 71 7.77 -6.51 7.15
N LEU A 72 6.89 -6.88 8.09
CA LEU A 72 5.62 -6.18 8.32
C LEU A 72 5.85 -4.74 8.79
N ARG A 73 6.81 -4.53 9.69
CA ARG A 73 7.17 -3.19 10.16
C ARG A 73 7.77 -2.33 9.04
N SER A 74 8.69 -2.90 8.24
CA SER A 74 9.27 -2.17 7.12
C SER A 74 8.21 -1.80 6.07
N THR A 75 7.33 -2.75 5.73
CA THR A 75 6.17 -2.53 4.84
C THR A 75 5.27 -1.44 5.39
N GLY A 76 4.96 -1.48 6.69
CA GLY A 76 4.14 -0.49 7.37
C GLY A 76 4.73 0.93 7.28
N MET A 77 6.02 1.06 7.59
CA MET A 77 6.73 2.34 7.51
C MET A 77 6.82 2.86 6.07
N SER A 78 7.09 2.00 5.09
CA SER A 78 7.11 2.38 3.67
C SER A 78 5.75 2.89 3.18
N ALA A 79 4.63 2.30 3.63
CA ALA A 79 3.29 2.74 3.27
C ALA A 79 2.94 4.10 3.88
N LEU A 80 3.31 4.33 5.14
CA LEU A 80 3.15 5.64 5.79
C LEU A 80 4.01 6.72 5.12
N LEU A 81 5.25 6.40 4.75
CA LEU A 81 6.11 7.31 3.99
C LEU A 81 5.50 7.63 2.62
N MET A 82 4.92 6.64 1.93
CA MET A 82 4.23 6.89 0.67
C MET A 82 3.00 7.77 0.82
N ALA A 83 2.20 7.55 1.87
CA ALA A 83 1.10 8.47 2.19
C ALA A 83 1.62 9.91 2.37
N GLY A 84 2.76 10.08 3.05
CA GLY A 84 3.44 11.36 3.19
C GLY A 84 3.88 11.98 1.85
N VAL A 85 4.53 11.20 0.97
CA VAL A 85 4.92 11.66 -0.37
C VAL A 85 3.69 12.09 -1.18
N ARG A 86 2.59 11.33 -1.13
CA ARG A 86 1.34 11.69 -1.83
C ARG A 86 0.67 12.93 -1.23
N ALA A 87 0.75 13.12 0.08
CA ALA A 87 0.27 14.33 0.73
C ALA A 87 1.06 15.55 0.24
N VAL A 88 2.39 15.48 0.21
CA VAL A 88 3.25 16.54 -0.33
C VAL A 88 2.95 16.82 -1.79
N ALA A 89 2.81 15.79 -2.63
CA ALA A 89 2.43 15.94 -4.03
C ALA A 89 1.05 16.61 -4.21
N THR A 90 0.09 16.32 -3.32
CA THR A 90 -1.22 16.97 -3.31
C THR A 90 -1.10 18.44 -2.95
N LEU A 91 -0.31 18.78 -1.92
CA LEU A 91 -0.04 20.17 -1.51
C LEU A 91 0.67 20.97 -2.60
N ARG A 92 1.55 20.33 -3.39
CA ARG A 92 2.21 20.93 -4.57
C ARG A 92 1.29 21.01 -5.79
N GLY A 93 0.07 20.49 -5.71
CA GLY A 93 -0.90 20.51 -6.81
C GLY A 93 -0.65 19.46 -7.88
N GLU A 94 0.28 18.53 -7.69
CA GLU A 94 0.64 17.45 -8.61
C GLU A 94 -0.34 16.25 -8.56
N ARG A 95 -1.21 16.23 -7.54
CA ARG A 95 -2.27 15.23 -7.37
C ARG A 95 -3.55 15.93 -6.91
N ARG A 96 -4.68 15.57 -7.52
CA ARG A 96 -6.01 16.10 -7.16
C ARG A 96 -7.09 15.03 -7.32
N GLY A 97 -8.29 15.35 -6.83
CA GLY A 97 -9.49 14.51 -7.01
C GLY A 97 -9.64 13.37 -6.02
N ALA A 98 -10.83 12.76 -6.03
CA ALA A 98 -11.23 11.72 -5.08
C ALA A 98 -10.34 10.47 -5.13
N LEU A 99 -9.92 10.05 -6.33
CA LEU A 99 -9.02 8.90 -6.49
C LEU A 99 -7.67 9.13 -5.81
N SER A 100 -7.11 10.33 -5.90
CA SER A 100 -5.85 10.66 -5.23
C SER A 100 -5.96 10.55 -3.71
N PHE A 101 -7.09 10.99 -3.15
CA PHE A 101 -7.39 10.87 -1.73
C PHE A 101 -7.58 9.40 -1.30
N LEU A 102 -8.36 8.62 -2.05
CA LEU A 102 -8.59 7.21 -1.78
C LEU A 102 -7.29 6.40 -1.77
N VAL A 103 -6.40 6.64 -2.73
CA VAL A 103 -5.10 5.96 -2.77
C VAL A 103 -4.24 6.32 -1.57
N MET A 104 -4.20 7.60 -1.18
CA MET A 104 -3.46 8.04 0.01
C MET A 104 -4.03 7.44 1.30
N ALA A 105 -5.36 7.41 1.44
CA ALA A 105 -6.03 6.77 2.57
C ALA A 105 -5.74 5.25 2.60
N GLY A 106 -5.69 4.61 1.43
CA GLY A 106 -5.28 3.22 1.27
C GLY A 106 -3.85 2.98 1.76
N ASP A 107 -2.90 3.83 1.40
CA ASP A 107 -1.51 3.74 1.89
C ASP A 107 -1.44 3.89 3.42
N VAL A 108 -2.20 4.82 4.01
CA VAL A 108 -2.30 4.96 5.48
C VAL A 108 -2.88 3.71 6.12
N ALA A 109 -3.99 3.18 5.57
CA ALA A 109 -4.64 1.99 6.09
C ALA A 109 -3.74 0.75 6.02
N LEU A 110 -3.01 0.58 4.91
CA LEU A 110 -2.05 -0.50 4.71
C LEU A 110 -0.87 -0.36 5.68
N GLY A 111 -0.36 0.87 5.85
CA GLY A 111 0.71 1.19 6.79
C GLY A 111 0.35 0.93 8.25
N ALA A 112 -0.75 1.51 8.70
CA ALA A 112 -1.26 1.33 10.06
C ALA A 112 -1.65 -0.13 10.32
N GLY A 113 -2.26 -0.80 9.35
CA GLY A 113 -2.62 -2.21 9.43
C GLY A 113 -1.40 -3.11 9.60
N ALA A 114 -0.35 -2.91 8.81
CA ALA A 114 0.88 -3.69 8.92
C ALA A 114 1.59 -3.47 10.27
N VAL A 115 1.64 -2.22 10.76
CA VAL A 115 2.16 -1.92 12.11
C VAL A 115 1.32 -2.62 13.16
N ALA A 116 -0.01 -2.52 13.11
CA ALA A 116 -0.90 -3.16 14.07
C ALA A 116 -0.73 -4.68 14.09
N VAL A 117 -0.67 -5.35 12.92
CA VAL A 117 -0.42 -6.79 12.83
C VAL A 117 0.96 -7.13 13.38
N SER A 118 1.98 -6.30 13.18
CA SER A 118 3.33 -6.54 13.73
C SER A 118 3.42 -6.46 15.26
N LEU A 119 2.40 -5.92 15.92
CA LEU A 119 2.29 -5.81 17.38
C LEU A 119 1.46 -6.93 18.00
N LEU A 120 0.74 -7.71 17.19
CA LEU A 120 -0.02 -8.86 17.68
C LEU A 120 0.93 -10.03 17.98
N PRO A 121 0.64 -10.86 18.99
CA PRO A 121 1.30 -12.14 19.18
C PRO A 121 1.19 -13.01 17.91
N GLU A 122 2.16 -13.90 17.73
CA GLU A 122 2.07 -14.96 16.71
C GLU A 122 0.91 -15.90 17.10
N PRO A 123 -0.08 -16.13 16.22
CA PRO A 123 -1.16 -17.05 16.53
C PRO A 123 -0.61 -18.48 16.66
N GLY A 124 -0.53 -18.98 17.89
CA GLY A 124 -0.05 -20.32 18.23
C GLY A 124 1.22 -20.38 19.08
N VAL A 125 1.65 -19.27 19.68
CA VAL A 125 2.76 -19.21 20.67
C VAL A 125 2.25 -18.76 22.05
N ASP A 126 1.01 -19.13 22.38
CA ASP A 126 0.55 -19.15 23.77
C ASP A 126 0.51 -20.63 24.19
N GLU A 127 1.26 -20.93 25.26
CA GLU A 127 1.46 -22.24 25.90
C GLU A 127 0.15 -22.92 26.36
#